data_AF-X1C9D6-F1
#
_entry.id   AF-X1C9D6-F1
#
_cell.length_a   1.000
_cell.length_b   1.000
_cell.length_c   1.000
_cell.angle_alpha   90.00
_cell.angle_beta   90.00
_cell.angle_gamma   90.00
#
_symmetry.space_group_name_H-M   'P 1'
#
loop_
_entity.id
_entity.type
_entity.pdbx_description
1 polymer ?
#
loop_
_entity_poly.entity_id
_entity_poly.type
_entity_poly.pdbx_seq_one_letter_code
_entity_poly.pdbx_strand_id
1 'polypeptide(L)'
;MKNQVKKVAERFGGGEVTFVGDRGMIRGPQIEQLQEFKEHKFHYISALSKPQIEVLLREGILQMSLFDETVTEVLPKDNQERYVLRRNPIRAEQVKQTRQSKLNSLEKTVQKYNLYLKEHPKARVEVGHRKMQEVRFVTAPSPISLNVRTKKSKPSSLA
;
A
#
# COMPACT_ATOMS: atom_id res chain seq x y z
N MET A 1 2.27 -8.14 -31.01
CA MET A 1 1.56 -6.95 -30.47
C MET A 1 1.70 -5.68 -31.32
N LYS A 2 2.77 -5.51 -32.15
CA LYS A 2 2.82 -4.48 -33.24
C LYS A 2 1.52 -4.34 -34.04
N ASN A 3 0.81 -5.46 -34.17
CA ASN A 3 -0.41 -5.59 -34.94
C ASN A 3 -1.68 -5.02 -34.27
N GLN A 4 -1.71 -4.73 -32.95
CA GLN A 4 -2.94 -4.18 -32.32
C GLN A 4 -2.99 -2.65 -32.36
N VAL A 5 -1.89 -1.98 -32.01
CA VAL A 5 -1.80 -0.51 -32.11
C VAL A 5 -1.98 -0.06 -33.55
N LYS A 6 -1.32 -0.75 -34.50
CA LYS A 6 -1.48 -0.52 -35.94
C LYS A 6 -2.92 -0.74 -36.41
N LYS A 7 -3.59 -1.79 -35.96
CA LYS A 7 -5.02 -2.02 -36.26
C LYS A 7 -5.91 -0.90 -35.74
N VAL A 8 -5.63 -0.35 -34.56
CA VAL A 8 -6.40 0.77 -34.03
C VAL A 8 -6.14 2.03 -34.87
N ALA A 9 -4.88 2.31 -35.22
CA ALA A 9 -4.50 3.42 -36.10
C ALA A 9 -5.22 3.36 -37.47
N GLU A 10 -5.17 2.19 -38.10
CA GLU A 10 -5.77 1.95 -39.43
C GLU A 10 -7.30 1.93 -39.36
N ARG A 11 -7.89 1.36 -38.31
CA ARG A 11 -9.35 1.20 -38.18
C ARG A 11 -10.06 2.48 -37.73
N PHE A 12 -9.40 3.30 -36.92
CA PHE A 12 -9.95 4.57 -36.44
C PHE A 12 -9.42 5.79 -37.20
N GLY A 13 -8.65 5.58 -38.27
CA GLY A 13 -8.58 6.49 -39.42
C GLY A 13 -8.03 7.89 -39.14
N GLY A 14 -6.86 7.98 -38.50
CA GLY A 14 -6.01 9.19 -38.57
C GLY A 14 -6.28 10.31 -37.55
N GLY A 15 -7.21 10.14 -36.62
CA GLY A 15 -7.47 11.09 -35.53
C GLY A 15 -6.58 10.88 -34.28
N GLU A 16 -6.69 11.80 -33.31
CA GLU A 16 -6.08 11.63 -31.98
C GLU A 16 -6.82 10.53 -31.20
N VAL A 17 -6.10 9.56 -30.63
CA VAL A 17 -6.69 8.46 -29.87
C VAL A 17 -6.09 8.41 -28.46
N THR A 18 -6.95 8.41 -27.44
CA THR A 18 -6.54 8.30 -26.03
C THR A 18 -6.85 6.91 -25.47
N PHE A 19 -5.83 6.18 -25.05
CA PHE A 19 -5.97 4.89 -24.38
C PHE A 19 -6.17 5.09 -22.88
N VAL A 20 -7.25 4.55 -22.33
CA VAL A 20 -7.50 4.55 -20.88
C VAL A 20 -7.42 3.12 -20.38
N GLY A 21 -6.50 2.85 -19.47
CA GLY A 21 -6.25 1.51 -18.94
C GLY A 21 -5.92 1.52 -17.46
N ASP A 22 -6.26 0.42 -16.78
CA ASP A 22 -5.84 0.21 -15.39
C ASP A 22 -4.37 -0.22 -15.31
N ARG A 23 -3.85 -0.27 -14.08
CA ARG A 23 -2.48 -0.62 -13.76
C ARG A 23 -2.07 -1.94 -14.41
N GLY A 24 -1.14 -1.87 -15.36
CA GLY A 24 -0.57 -3.02 -16.05
C GLY A 24 -1.21 -3.39 -17.40
N MET A 25 -2.28 -2.70 -17.80
CA MET A 25 -2.82 -2.76 -19.17
C MET A 25 -1.94 -1.98 -20.16
N ILE A 26 -1.38 -0.85 -19.71
CA ILE A 26 -0.47 0.01 -20.46
C ILE A 26 0.89 0.02 -19.71
N ARG A 27 1.86 -0.74 -20.22
CA ARG A 27 3.21 -0.93 -19.66
C ARG A 27 4.26 -0.22 -20.51
N GLY A 28 5.46 0.00 -19.97
CA GLY A 28 6.59 0.68 -20.64
C GLY A 28 6.78 0.30 -22.11
N PRO A 29 6.92 -1.00 -22.47
CA PRO A 29 7.11 -1.41 -23.87
C PRO A 29 5.93 -1.07 -24.80
N GLN A 30 4.72 -0.92 -24.26
CA GLN A 30 3.53 -0.53 -25.02
C GLN A 30 3.45 1.00 -25.16
N ILE A 31 3.91 1.75 -24.15
CA ILE A 31 4.04 3.21 -24.21
C ILE A 31 5.08 3.61 -25.26
N GLU A 32 6.25 2.95 -25.24
CA GLU A 32 7.30 3.14 -26.25
C GLU A 32 6.77 2.85 -27.66
N GLN A 33 6.03 1.75 -27.84
CA GLN A 33 5.40 1.41 -29.11
C GLN A 33 4.36 2.45 -29.55
N LEU A 34 3.58 3.03 -28.63
CA LEU A 34 2.64 4.11 -28.96
C LEU A 34 3.39 5.37 -29.43
N GLN A 35 4.54 5.67 -28.83
CA GLN A 35 5.38 6.81 -29.18
C GLN A 35 6.16 6.61 -30.49
N GLU A 36 6.41 5.36 -30.91
CA GLU A 36 7.04 5.03 -32.20
C GLU A 36 6.16 5.42 -33.40
N PHE A 37 4.83 5.37 -33.27
CA PHE A 37 3.89 5.77 -34.33
C PHE A 37 3.69 7.30 -34.38
N LYS A 38 4.76 8.06 -34.66
CA LYS A 38 4.75 9.54 -34.68
C LYS A 38 3.74 10.17 -35.65
N GLU A 39 3.34 9.44 -36.69
CA GLU A 39 2.34 9.88 -37.68
C GLU A 39 0.91 9.91 -37.11
N HIS A 40 0.69 9.26 -35.95
CA HIS A 40 -0.59 9.26 -35.24
C HIS A 40 -0.42 9.79 -33.83
N LYS A 41 -1.30 10.71 -33.43
CA LYS A 41 -1.28 11.28 -32.08
C LYS A 41 -1.96 10.34 -31.09
N PHE A 42 -1.16 9.55 -30.39
CA PHE A 42 -1.64 8.67 -29.32
C PHE A 42 -1.40 9.29 -27.94
N HIS A 43 -2.44 9.27 -27.11
CA HIS A 43 -2.39 9.65 -25.70
C HIS A 43 -2.72 8.43 -24.82
N TYR A 44 -2.35 8.49 -23.55
CA TYR A 44 -2.75 7.46 -22.60
C TYR A 44 -3.01 8.03 -21.21
N ILE A 45 -3.90 7.35 -20.49
CA ILE A 45 -4.18 7.56 -19.08
C ILE A 45 -4.05 6.18 -18.41
N SER A 46 -3.14 6.09 -17.45
CA SER A 46 -2.86 4.85 -16.72
C SER A 46 -2.59 5.13 -15.25
N ALA A 47 -2.86 4.15 -14.40
CA ALA A 47 -2.58 4.25 -12.97
C ALA A 47 -1.11 3.86 -12.68
N LEU A 48 -0.43 4.70 -11.89
CA LEU A 48 0.90 4.38 -11.38
C LEU A 48 0.85 3.18 -10.40
N SER A 49 1.89 2.36 -10.44
CA SER A 49 2.13 1.32 -9.46
C SER A 49 2.75 1.88 -8.18
N LYS A 50 2.62 1.15 -7.05
CA LYS A 50 3.21 1.55 -5.78
C LYS A 50 4.74 1.77 -5.88
N PRO A 51 5.53 0.87 -6.50
CA PRO A 51 6.97 1.12 -6.69
C PRO A 51 7.28 2.38 -7.49
N GLN A 52 6.50 2.67 -8.55
CA GLN A 52 6.67 3.91 -9.31
C GLN A 52 6.37 5.15 -8.47
N ILE A 53 5.28 5.13 -7.68
CA ILE A 53 4.95 6.23 -6.77
C ILE A 53 6.08 6.44 -5.74
N GLU A 54 6.65 5.36 -5.19
CA GLU A 54 7.76 5.42 -4.24
C GLU A 54 9.03 6.05 -4.84
N VAL A 55 9.34 5.76 -6.11
CA VAL A 55 10.45 6.40 -6.82
C VAL A 55 10.18 7.89 -7.00
N LEU A 56 8.99 8.27 -7.51
CA LEU A 56 8.63 9.67 -7.72
C LEU A 56 8.60 10.50 -6.44
N LEU A 57 8.21 9.89 -5.30
CA LEU A 57 8.30 10.53 -3.99
C LEU A 57 9.76 10.72 -3.54
N ARG A 58 10.62 9.72 -3.79
CA ARG A 58 12.05 9.77 -3.43
C ARG A 58 12.81 10.81 -4.24
N GLU A 59 12.48 10.94 -5.53
CA GLU A 59 13.04 11.92 -6.45
C GLU A 59 12.47 13.33 -6.22
N GLY A 60 11.48 13.49 -5.33
CA GLY A 60 10.86 14.76 -5.01
C GLY A 60 9.94 15.31 -6.10
N ILE A 61 9.67 14.53 -7.15
CA ILE A 61 8.73 14.87 -8.22
C ILE A 61 7.30 14.93 -7.65
N LEU A 62 6.96 13.97 -6.80
CA LEU A 62 5.71 13.96 -6.05
C LEU A 62 5.97 14.29 -4.58
N GLN A 63 5.02 14.99 -3.95
CA GLN A 63 5.00 15.23 -2.51
C GLN A 63 3.71 14.68 -1.91
N MET A 64 3.79 14.14 -0.69
CA MET A 64 2.61 13.52 -0.05
C MET A 64 1.48 14.53 0.19
N SER A 65 1.81 15.81 0.39
CA SER A 65 0.87 16.91 0.54
C SER A 65 0.01 17.17 -0.71
N LEU A 66 0.44 16.73 -1.89
CA LEU A 66 -0.34 16.90 -3.13
C LEU A 66 -1.51 15.91 -3.23
N PHE A 67 -1.51 14.87 -2.40
CA PHE A 67 -2.62 13.92 -2.33
C PHE A 67 -3.71 14.46 -1.39
N ASP A 68 -4.51 15.39 -1.91
CA ASP A 68 -5.61 16.01 -1.17
C ASP A 68 -6.98 15.78 -1.85
N GLU A 69 -8.04 16.31 -1.26
CA GLU A 69 -9.41 16.23 -1.78
C GLU A 69 -9.55 16.89 -3.16
N THR A 70 -8.84 18.01 -3.35
CA THR A 70 -8.73 18.74 -4.62
C THR A 70 -7.77 18.05 -5.55
N VAL A 71 -8.16 17.92 -6.82
CA VAL A 71 -7.29 17.37 -7.86
C VAL A 71 -6.10 18.29 -8.06
N THR A 72 -4.90 17.70 -8.07
CA THR A 72 -3.65 18.41 -8.31
C THR A 72 -2.93 17.80 -9.51
N GLU A 73 -2.33 18.65 -10.34
CA GLU A 73 -1.56 18.22 -11.50
C GLU A 73 -0.08 18.56 -11.30
N VAL A 74 0.80 17.64 -11.69
CA VAL A 74 2.25 17.83 -11.70
C VAL A 74 2.77 17.54 -13.11
N LEU A 75 3.51 18.51 -13.67
CA LEU A 75 4.23 18.37 -14.94
C LEU A 75 5.73 18.52 -14.66
N PRO A 76 6.49 17.41 -14.59
CA PRO A 76 7.93 17.47 -14.45
C PRO A 76 8.56 18.11 -15.69
N LYS A 77 9.65 18.87 -15.52
CA LYS A 77 10.35 19.52 -16.65
C LYS A 77 10.99 18.53 -17.61
N ASP A 78 11.44 17.38 -17.09
CA ASP A 78 12.22 16.39 -17.84
C ASP A 78 11.37 15.20 -18.35
N ASN A 79 10.09 15.13 -17.96
CA ASN A 79 9.17 14.09 -18.43
C ASN A 79 8.05 14.69 -19.29
N GLN A 80 7.62 13.94 -20.30
CA GLN A 80 6.44 14.29 -21.11
C GLN A 80 5.10 13.92 -20.43
N GLU A 81 5.16 13.26 -19.28
CA GLU A 81 4.00 12.76 -18.56
C GLU A 81 3.44 13.80 -17.59
N ARG A 82 2.11 13.92 -17.55
CA ARG A 82 1.39 14.71 -16.55
C ARG A 82 0.82 13.77 -15.49
N TYR A 83 1.21 13.99 -14.24
CA TYR A 83 0.65 13.25 -13.10
C TYR A 83 -0.57 13.97 -12.55
N VAL A 84 -1.70 13.26 -12.45
CA VAL A 84 -2.94 13.74 -11.84
C VAL A 84 -3.12 13.03 -10.50
N LEU A 85 -3.18 13.80 -9.43
CA LEU A 85 -3.16 13.32 -8.05
C LEU A 85 -4.45 13.71 -7.35
N ARG A 86 -4.98 12.78 -6.57
CA ARG A 86 -6.11 13.03 -5.67
C ARG A 86 -6.14 11.98 -4.58
N ARG A 87 -6.51 12.36 -3.37
CA ARG A 87 -6.91 11.45 -2.32
C ARG A 87 -8.35 10.99 -2.54
N ASN A 88 -8.54 9.73 -2.89
CA ASN A 88 -9.88 9.15 -3.01
C ASN A 88 -10.50 8.97 -1.60
N PRO A 89 -11.60 9.68 -1.25
CA PRO A 89 -12.17 9.63 0.09
C PRO A 89 -12.76 8.25 0.44
N ILE A 90 -13.39 7.59 -0.53
CA ILE A 90 -13.94 6.23 -0.36
C ILE A 90 -12.81 5.26 -0.05
N ARG A 91 -11.71 5.35 -0.80
CA ARG A 91 -10.55 4.48 -0.59
C ARG A 91 -9.88 4.75 0.76
N ALA A 92 -9.78 6.02 1.17
CA ALA A 92 -9.24 6.40 2.46
C ALA A 92 -10.05 5.79 3.62
N GLU A 93 -11.37 5.85 3.54
CA GLU A 93 -12.25 5.26 4.55
C GLU A 93 -12.16 3.72 4.59
N GLN A 94 -12.10 3.05 3.43
CA GLN A 94 -11.88 1.61 3.37
C GLN A 94 -10.57 1.18 4.04
N VAL A 95 -9.49 1.95 3.81
CA VAL A 95 -8.18 1.69 4.44
C VAL A 95 -8.27 1.91 5.95
N LYS A 96 -8.97 2.96 6.41
CA LYS A 96 -9.21 3.23 7.83
C LYS A 96 -9.97 2.09 8.50
N GLN A 97 -11.07 1.62 7.91
CA GLN A 97 -11.87 0.50 8.41
C GLN A 97 -11.06 -0.80 8.45
N THR A 98 -10.28 -1.07 7.40
CA THR A 98 -9.39 -2.24 7.36
C THR A 98 -8.35 -2.19 8.47
N ARG A 99 -7.77 -1.02 8.73
CA ARG A 99 -6.82 -0.81 9.83
C ARG A 99 -7.49 -1.03 11.18
N GLN A 100 -8.68 -0.47 11.40
CA GLN A 100 -9.40 -0.62 12.66
C GLN A 100 -9.80 -2.09 12.91
N SER A 101 -10.28 -2.79 11.90
CA SER A 101 -10.61 -4.21 11.99
C SER A 101 -9.40 -5.06 12.39
N LYS A 102 -8.22 -4.78 11.82
CA LYS A 102 -6.96 -5.43 12.19
C LYS A 102 -6.57 -5.15 13.64
N LEU A 103 -6.68 -3.90 14.09
CA LEU A 103 -6.40 -3.53 15.49
C LEU A 103 -7.34 -4.25 16.45
N ASN A 104 -8.65 -4.25 16.19
CA ASN A 104 -9.63 -4.94 17.04
C ASN A 104 -9.35 -6.46 17.11
N SER A 105 -8.93 -7.06 15.99
CA SER A 105 -8.56 -8.49 15.96
C SER A 105 -7.32 -8.78 16.82
N LEU A 106 -6.31 -7.90 16.75
CA LEU A 106 -5.13 -7.98 17.60
C LEU A 106 -5.51 -7.82 19.08
N GLU A 107 -6.32 -6.82 19.43
CA GLU A 107 -6.78 -6.59 20.81
C GLU A 107 -7.52 -7.79 21.40
N LYS A 108 -8.47 -8.37 20.65
CA LYS A 108 -9.18 -9.59 21.07
C LYS A 108 -8.21 -10.75 21.31
N THR A 109 -7.20 -10.88 20.45
CA THR A 109 -6.18 -11.93 20.57
C THR A 109 -5.33 -11.71 21.82
N VAL A 110 -4.95 -10.47 22.10
CA VAL A 110 -4.22 -10.08 23.32
C VAL A 110 -5.03 -10.34 24.58
N GLN A 111 -6.30 -9.94 24.61
CA GLN A 111 -7.20 -10.18 25.74
C GLN A 111 -7.37 -11.68 26.02
N LYS A 112 -7.61 -12.48 24.99
CA LYS A 112 -7.73 -13.95 25.11
C LYS A 112 -6.47 -14.56 25.72
N TYR A 113 -5.29 -14.11 25.27
CA TYR A 113 -4.03 -14.65 25.78
C TYR A 113 -3.72 -14.19 27.20
N ASN A 114 -4.02 -12.93 27.53
CA ASN A 114 -3.88 -12.40 28.90
C ASN A 114 -4.79 -13.17 29.88
N LEU A 115 -6.02 -13.52 29.47
CA LEU A 115 -6.92 -14.36 30.27
C LEU A 115 -6.31 -15.76 30.47
N TYR A 116 -5.82 -16.39 29.40
CA TYR A 116 -5.18 -17.70 29.46
C TYR A 116 -3.98 -17.71 30.43
N LEU A 117 -3.10 -16.70 30.38
CA LEU A 117 -1.97 -16.56 31.29
C LEU A 117 -2.40 -16.36 32.75
N LYS A 118 -3.53 -15.69 32.99
CA LYS A 118 -4.09 -15.52 34.33
C LYS A 118 -4.59 -16.84 34.91
N GLU A 119 -5.25 -17.66 34.09
CA GLU A 119 -5.83 -18.96 34.47
C GLU A 119 -4.77 -20.07 34.56
N HIS A 120 -3.64 -19.95 33.85
CA HIS A 120 -2.59 -20.97 33.78
C HIS A 120 -1.26 -20.44 34.33
N PRO A 121 -0.99 -20.55 35.65
CA PRO A 121 0.20 -19.97 36.29
C PRO A 121 1.55 -20.50 35.78
N LYS A 122 1.55 -21.67 35.13
CA LYS A 122 2.74 -22.29 34.54
C LYS A 122 2.95 -21.92 33.07
N ALA A 123 1.99 -21.24 32.44
CA ALA A 123 2.08 -20.82 31.05
C ALA A 123 3.17 -19.74 30.88
N ARG A 124 3.93 -19.84 29.79
CA ARG A 124 5.02 -18.91 29.47
C ARG A 124 4.54 -17.82 28.53
N VAL A 125 4.77 -16.56 28.92
CA VAL A 125 4.45 -15.36 28.12
C VAL A 125 5.15 -15.37 26.75
N GLU A 126 6.35 -15.93 26.69
CA GLU A 126 7.16 -16.09 25.46
C GLU A 126 6.43 -16.84 24.34
N VAL A 127 5.63 -17.85 24.68
CA VAL A 127 4.83 -18.62 23.71
C VAL A 127 3.71 -17.76 23.13
N GLY A 128 3.17 -16.83 23.92
CA GLY A 128 2.19 -15.84 23.50
C GLY A 128 2.74 -14.84 22.53
N HIS A 129 3.89 -14.26 22.87
CA HIS A 129 4.59 -13.34 21.98
C HIS A 129 4.92 -13.97 20.63
N ARG A 130 5.42 -15.22 20.59
CA ARG A 130 5.70 -15.92 19.32
C ARG A 130 4.44 -16.09 18.48
N LYS A 131 3.33 -16.55 19.08
CA LYS A 131 2.04 -16.70 18.38
C LYS A 131 1.51 -15.36 17.86
N MET A 132 1.75 -14.26 18.58
CA MET A 132 1.34 -12.92 18.15
C MET A 132 2.20 -12.37 17.00
N GLN A 133 3.48 -12.72 16.95
CA GLN A 133 4.38 -12.36 15.86
C GLN A 133 4.08 -13.13 14.57
N GLU A 134 3.59 -14.36 14.67
CA GLU A 134 3.14 -15.17 13.53
C GLU A 134 1.86 -14.63 12.90
N VAL A 135 1.02 -13.91 13.65
CA VAL A 135 -0.09 -13.18 13.06
C VAL A 135 0.48 -11.99 12.29
N ARG A 136 0.57 -12.12 10.95
CA ARG A 136 0.99 -11.07 10.01
C ARG A 136 0.06 -9.85 10.08
N PHE A 137 0.15 -9.08 11.15
CA PHE A 137 -0.35 -7.72 11.19
C PHE A 137 0.71 -6.82 10.57
N VAL A 138 0.30 -6.03 9.58
CA VAL A 138 1.10 -4.91 9.08
C VAL A 138 1.46 -4.05 10.29
N THR A 139 2.75 -4.06 10.65
CA THR A 139 3.42 -3.23 11.68
C THR A 139 2.48 -2.58 12.69
N ALA A 140 2.28 -3.24 13.83
CA ALA A 140 1.52 -2.69 14.95
C ALA A 140 2.10 -1.31 15.37
N PRO A 141 1.28 -0.26 15.57
CA PRO A 141 1.77 1.08 15.87
C PRO A 141 2.26 1.29 17.32
N SER A 142 2.37 0.23 18.13
CA SER A 142 2.87 0.31 19.52
C SER A 142 3.31 -1.09 20.02
N PRO A 143 4.23 -1.18 20.99
CA PRO A 143 4.64 -2.48 21.54
C PRO A 143 3.46 -3.20 22.19
N ILE A 144 3.23 -4.45 21.76
CA ILE A 144 2.21 -5.33 22.31
C ILE A 144 2.59 -5.64 23.77
N SER A 145 1.86 -5.10 24.73
CA SER A 145 2.05 -5.37 26.16
C SER A 145 1.27 -6.61 26.59
N LEU A 146 1.97 -7.71 26.85
CA LEU A 146 1.42 -8.87 27.56
C LEU A 146 1.60 -8.71 29.07
N ASN A 147 0.66 -9.21 29.86
CA ASN A 147 0.80 -9.21 31.33
C ASN A 147 1.93 -10.15 31.75
N VAL A 148 3.06 -9.57 32.19
CA VAL A 148 4.20 -10.33 32.71
C VAL A 148 4.05 -10.45 34.22
N ARG A 149 3.97 -11.69 34.73
CA ARG A 149 4.03 -11.96 36.18
C ARG A 149 5.49 -12.23 36.55
N THR A 150 6.16 -11.26 37.18
CA THR A 150 7.48 -11.50 37.78
C THR A 150 7.34 -12.54 38.89
N LYS A 151 8.12 -13.62 38.83
CA LYS A 151 8.17 -14.60 39.92
C LYS A 151 8.55 -13.87 41.21
N LYS A 152 7.74 -13.99 42.26
CA LYS A 152 8.12 -13.57 43.61
C LYS A 152 9.48 -14.21 43.94
N SER A 153 10.48 -13.39 44.23
CA SER A 153 11.70 -13.85 44.88
C SER A 153 11.31 -14.58 46.17
N LYS A 154 11.90 -15.75 46.41
CA LYS A 154 11.78 -16.45 47.69
C LYS A 154 12.36 -15.52 48.78
N PRO A 155 11.73 -15.39 49.96
CA PRO A 155 12.39 -14.71 51.07
C PRO A 155 13.63 -15.51 51.45
N SER A 156 14.78 -14.86 51.54
CA SER A 156 15.99 -15.45 52.11
C SER A 156 15.76 -15.67 53.60
N SER A 157 15.62 -16.92 54.04
CA SER A 157 15.76 -17.27 55.44
C SER A 157 17.25 -17.25 55.77
N LEU A 158 17.71 -16.18 56.42
CA LEU A 158 18.95 -16.20 57.20
C LEU A 158 18.61 -16.78 58.57
N ALA A 159 19.17 -17.96 58.85
CA ALA A 159 19.50 -18.43 60.19
C ALA A 159 21.03 -18.40 60.28
#